data_AF-A0A2G2Z369-F1
#
_entry.id   AF-A0A2G2Z369-F1
#
_cell.length_a   1.000
_cell.length_b   1.000
_cell.length_c   1.000
_cell.angle_alpha   90.00
_cell.angle_beta   90.00
_cell.angle_gamma   90.00
#
_symmetry.space_group_name_H-M   'P 1'
#
loop_
_entity.id
_entity.type
_entity.pdbx_description
1 polymer ?
#
loop_
_entity_poly.entity_id
_entity_poly.type
_entity_poly.pdbx_seq_one_letter_code
_entity_poly.pdbx_strand_id
1 'polypeptide(L)'
;MGKTVQAITFVLTQRELQKATSDSSILSSLHSTSQEILAVKGTLVVCPVVGALQWFCEIEHRTKEGSNKTLVYHGSNRENFLYKLSKYDFVITTYSTIEADYRTKKSKKNSKNSKPQVEISAKKLNDDGFADKSIRVDEDMP
;
A
#
# COMPACT_ATOMS: atom_id res chain seq x y z
N MET A 1 25.74 -20.83 9.00
CA MET A 1 25.40 -19.53 9.62
C MET A 1 23.95 -19.17 9.29
N GLY A 2 22.98 -19.64 10.09
CA GLY A 2 21.53 -19.48 9.87
C GLY A 2 21.01 -18.06 10.14
N LYS A 3 21.51 -17.07 9.40
CA LYS A 3 21.23 -15.64 9.61
C LYS A 3 19.74 -15.31 9.55
N THR A 4 19.01 -15.93 8.63
CA THR A 4 17.55 -15.78 8.49
C THR A 4 16.84 -16.21 9.76
N VAL A 5 17.21 -17.38 10.32
CA VAL A 5 16.64 -17.88 11.56
C VAL A 5 16.93 -16.92 12.71
N GLN A 6 18.17 -16.45 12.83
CA GLN A 6 18.55 -15.49 13.88
C GLN A 6 17.72 -14.20 13.80
N ALA A 7 17.48 -13.69 12.59
CA ALA A 7 16.66 -12.50 12.39
C ALA A 7 15.18 -12.76 12.73
N ILE A 8 14.62 -13.91 12.35
CA ILE A 8 13.26 -14.30 12.70
C ILE A 8 13.11 -14.40 14.21
N THR A 9 14.02 -15.11 14.88
CA THR A 9 14.05 -15.23 16.35
C THR A 9 14.09 -13.86 17.00
N PHE A 10 14.99 -12.98 16.55
CA PHE A 10 15.09 -11.63 17.09
C PHE A 10 13.77 -10.85 16.98
N VAL A 11 13.12 -10.89 15.81
CA VAL A 11 11.83 -10.22 15.60
C VAL A 11 10.74 -10.78 16.51
N LEU A 12 10.67 -12.10 16.69
CA LEU A 12 9.67 -12.73 17.56
C LEU A 12 9.90 -12.37 19.03
N THR A 13 11.15 -12.47 19.50
CA THR A 13 11.52 -12.10 20.88
C THR A 13 11.21 -10.64 21.16
N GLN A 14 11.51 -9.73 20.23
CA GLN A 14 11.22 -8.31 20.38
C GLN A 14 9.71 -8.03 20.49
N ARG A 15 8.88 -8.77 19.74
CA ARG A 15 7.42 -8.64 19.79
C ARG A 15 6.83 -9.12 21.11
N GLU A 16 7.33 -10.23 21.64
CA GLU A 16 6.90 -10.74 22.95
C GLU A 16 7.23 -9.75 24.07
N LEU A 17 8.42 -9.13 24.01
CA LEU A 17 8.84 -8.10 24.96
C LEU A 17 7.91 -6.88 24.93
N GLN A 18 7.54 -6.40 23.73
CA GLN A 18 6.63 -5.26 23.59
C GLN A 18 5.19 -5.56 24.02
N LYS A 19 4.73 -6.82 23.89
CA LYS A 19 3.44 -7.27 24.44
C LYS A 19 3.47 -7.27 25.96
N ALA A 20 4.51 -7.82 26.57
CA ALA A 20 4.67 -7.86 28.02
C ALA A 20 4.73 -6.45 28.65
N THR A 21 5.33 -5.47 27.97
CA THR A 21 5.35 -4.07 28.44
C THR A 21 4.03 -3.33 28.25
N SER A 22 3.15 -3.80 27.35
CA SER A 22 1.84 -3.17 27.11
C SER A 22 0.85 -3.44 28.25
N ASP A 23 1.01 -4.54 28.98
CA ASP A 23 0.18 -4.89 30.15
C ASP A 23 0.64 -4.18 31.44
N SER A 24 1.82 -3.53 31.44
CA SER A 24 2.36 -2.73 32.56
C SER A 24 2.17 -1.22 32.30
N SER A 25 0.94 -0.81 31.99
CA SER A 25 0.58 0.58 31.70
C SER A 25 0.75 1.55 32.89
N ILE A 26 1.12 1.06 34.08
CA ILE A 26 1.36 1.92 35.25
C ILE A 26 2.82 2.43 35.33
N LEU A 27 3.81 1.75 34.73
CA LEU A 27 5.23 2.17 34.86
C LEU A 27 5.73 3.09 33.73
N SER A 28 4.93 3.29 32.67
CA SER A 28 5.29 4.14 31.53
C SER A 28 5.22 5.65 31.80
N SER A 29 4.67 6.10 32.93
CA SER A 29 4.49 7.53 33.24
C SER A 29 5.78 8.26 33.64
N LEU A 30 6.90 7.54 33.81
CA LEU A 30 8.15 8.10 34.33
C LEU A 30 9.31 8.18 33.34
N HIS A 31 9.25 7.56 32.15
CA HIS A 31 10.31 7.70 31.14
C HIS A 31 9.97 8.75 30.08
N SER A 32 10.11 10.02 30.47
CA SER A 32 10.06 11.18 29.60
C SER A 32 11.34 11.27 28.77
N THR A 33 11.38 10.70 27.57
CA THR A 33 12.27 11.15 26.48
C THR A 33 11.64 10.84 25.12
N SER A 34 11.01 11.86 24.55
CA SER A 34 10.86 12.18 23.12
C SER A 34 11.17 11.06 22.11
N GLN A 35 10.24 10.12 21.93
CA GLN A 35 9.71 9.64 20.64
C GLN A 35 8.75 8.50 20.97
N GLU A 36 7.45 8.77 20.92
CA GLU A 36 6.44 7.71 20.91
C GLU A 36 6.66 6.86 19.66
N ILE A 37 7.51 5.83 19.77
CA ILE A 37 7.61 4.79 18.76
C ILE A 37 6.30 4.00 18.88
N LEU A 38 5.28 4.46 18.15
CA LEU A 38 4.03 3.73 17.94
C LEU A 38 4.40 2.27 17.64
N ALA A 39 3.91 1.35 18.46
CA ALA A 39 4.21 -0.07 18.31
C ALA A 39 3.79 -0.55 16.91
N VAL A 40 4.74 -0.59 15.98
CA VAL A 40 4.51 -1.04 14.61
C VAL A 40 4.35 -2.55 14.66
N LYS A 41 3.13 -3.03 14.44
CA LYS A 41 2.81 -4.46 14.51
C LYS A 41 3.46 -5.30 13.40
N GLY A 42 3.86 -4.68 12.28
CA GLY A 42 4.40 -5.37 11.10
C GLY A 42 5.91 -5.20 10.94
N THR A 43 6.57 -6.26 10.46
CA THR A 43 7.99 -6.27 10.07
C THR A 43 8.11 -6.33 8.56
N LEU A 44 8.80 -5.35 7.98
CA LEU A 44 9.12 -5.32 6.55
C LEU A 44 10.49 -5.95 6.32
N VAL A 45 10.54 -6.98 5.48
CA VAL A 45 11.77 -7.63 5.03
C VAL A 45 12.04 -7.20 3.60
N VAL A 46 13.20 -6.60 3.35
CA VAL A 46 13.65 -6.22 2.00
C VAL A 46 14.77 -7.14 1.58
N CYS A 47 14.59 -7.84 0.46
CA CYS A 47 15.57 -8.81 -0.01
C CYS A 47 15.69 -8.83 -1.55
N PRO A 48 16.73 -9.47 -2.10
CA PRO A 48 16.75 -9.86 -3.51
C PRO A 48 15.54 -10.75 -3.85
N VAL A 49 15.10 -10.73 -5.12
CA VAL A 49 13.93 -11.52 -5.58
C VAL A 49 14.08 -13.00 -5.25
N VAL A 50 15.27 -13.55 -5.47
CA VAL A 50 15.60 -14.97 -5.20
C VAL A 50 15.46 -15.30 -3.71
N GLY A 51 15.68 -14.34 -2.81
CA GLY A 51 15.56 -14.53 -1.37
C GLY A 51 14.13 -14.44 -0.84
N ALA A 52 13.17 -13.90 -1.60
CA ALA A 52 11.83 -13.61 -1.09
C ALA A 52 11.08 -14.88 -0.69
N LEU A 53 11.11 -15.91 -1.54
CA LEU A 53 10.50 -17.21 -1.24
C LEU A 53 11.22 -17.93 -0.11
N GLN A 54 12.56 -17.82 -0.03
CA GLN A 54 13.32 -18.43 1.05
C GLN A 54 12.94 -17.83 2.41
N TRP A 55 12.80 -16.51 2.50
CA TRP A 55 12.30 -15.84 3.70
C TRP A 55 10.90 -16.31 4.07
N PHE A 56 10.01 -16.43 3.08
CA PHE A 56 8.65 -16.93 3.31
C PHE A 56 8.67 -18.35 3.89
N CYS A 57 9.38 -19.28 3.25
CA CYS A 57 9.47 -20.66 3.71
C CYS A 57 10.12 -20.76 5.10
N GLU A 58 11.18 -20.01 5.38
CA GLU A 58 11.83 -20.05 6.71
C GLU A 58 10.90 -19.51 7.80
N ILE A 59 10.12 -18.47 7.53
CA ILE A 59 9.15 -17.93 8.50
C ILE A 59 8.05 -18.96 8.77
N GLU A 60 7.43 -19.53 7.74
CA GLU A 60 6.37 -20.55 7.90
C GLU A 60 6.90 -21.81 8.61
N HIS A 61 8.14 -22.21 8.34
CA HIS A 61 8.74 -23.40 8.95
C HIS A 61 9.21 -23.18 10.40
N ARG A 62 9.61 -21.95 10.76
CA ARG A 62 10.16 -21.62 12.09
C ARG A 62 9.12 -21.02 13.04
N THR A 63 7.92 -20.74 12.55
CA THR A 63 6.83 -20.24 13.36
C THR A 63 5.71 -21.28 13.42
N LYS A 64 4.89 -21.20 14.46
CA LYS A 64 3.71 -22.08 14.55
C LYS A 64 2.72 -21.69 13.47
N GLU A 65 2.15 -22.68 12.78
CA GLU A 65 1.10 -22.43 11.78
C GLU A 65 -0.02 -21.53 12.35
N GLY A 66 -0.37 -20.47 11.61
CA GLY A 66 -1.39 -19.49 12.00
C GLY A 66 -0.97 -18.49 13.10
N SER A 67 0.25 -18.58 13.64
CA SER A 67 0.73 -17.64 14.67
C SER A 67 1.15 -16.28 14.11
N ASN A 68 1.54 -16.23 12.85
CA ASN A 68 1.96 -15.01 12.15
C ASN A 68 1.33 -15.00 10.76
N LYS A 69 1.02 -13.82 10.25
CA LYS A 69 0.55 -13.61 8.88
C LYS A 69 1.67 -13.06 8.01
N THR A 70 2.14 -13.85 7.05
CA THR A 70 3.21 -13.48 6.12
C THR A 70 2.65 -13.14 4.74
N LEU A 71 3.10 -12.03 4.16
CA LEU A 71 2.78 -11.61 2.79
C LEU A 71 4.05 -11.45 1.96
N VAL A 72 4.07 -12.04 0.76
CA VAL A 72 5.10 -11.75 -0.24
C VAL A 72 4.57 -10.68 -1.19
N TYR A 73 5.08 -9.46 -1.03
CA TYR A 73 4.72 -8.29 -1.81
C TYR A 73 5.72 -8.07 -2.96
N HIS A 74 5.45 -8.69 -4.11
CA HIS A 74 6.23 -8.49 -5.33
C HIS A 74 5.39 -8.74 -6.60
N GLY A 75 5.88 -8.32 -7.77
CA GLY A 75 5.28 -8.66 -9.06
C GLY A 75 3.90 -8.03 -9.32
N SER A 76 3.07 -8.70 -10.10
CA SER A 76 1.75 -8.19 -10.54
C SER A 76 0.68 -8.24 -9.45
N ASN A 77 0.90 -9.01 -8.38
CA ASN A 77 -0.07 -9.20 -7.30
C ASN A 77 -0.14 -8.00 -6.31
N ARG A 78 0.72 -6.99 -6.47
CA ARG A 78 0.89 -5.87 -5.52
C ARG A 78 -0.36 -5.03 -5.29
N GLU A 79 -1.14 -4.75 -6.33
CA GLU A 79 -2.27 -3.81 -6.25
C GLU A 79 -3.37 -4.27 -5.28
N ASN A 80 -3.50 -5.58 -5.10
CA ASN A 80 -4.51 -6.21 -4.23
C ASN A 80 -4.19 -6.09 -2.73
N PHE A 81 -2.95 -5.71 -2.36
CA PHE A 81 -2.48 -5.78 -0.97
C PHE A 81 -2.12 -4.43 -0.35
N LEU A 82 -2.07 -3.34 -1.11
CA LEU A 82 -1.70 -2.01 -0.62
C LEU A 82 -2.51 -1.56 0.61
N TYR A 83 -3.80 -1.90 0.64
CA TYR A 83 -4.73 -1.57 1.73
C TYR A 83 -4.81 -2.62 2.83
N LYS A 84 -4.10 -3.75 2.68
CA LYS A 84 -4.11 -4.88 3.62
C LYS A 84 -2.77 -5.08 4.33
N LEU A 85 -1.72 -4.32 4.01
CA LEU A 85 -0.39 -4.48 4.61
C LEU A 85 -0.40 -4.44 6.14
N SER A 86 -1.27 -3.63 6.75
CA SER A 86 -1.42 -3.52 8.20
C SER A 86 -1.98 -4.78 8.89
N LYS A 87 -2.53 -5.73 8.13
CA LYS A 87 -3.08 -7.00 8.65
C LYS A 87 -2.03 -8.11 8.73
N TYR A 88 -0.83 -7.89 8.20
CA TYR A 88 0.24 -8.86 8.15
C TYR A 88 1.32 -8.52 9.17
N ASP A 89 1.88 -9.55 9.78
CA ASP A 89 2.99 -9.43 10.72
C ASP A 89 4.32 -9.39 9.97
N PHE A 90 4.44 -10.12 8.85
CA PHE A 90 5.63 -10.08 8.00
C PHE A 90 5.24 -9.68 6.58
N VAL A 91 5.94 -8.70 6.03
CA VAL A 91 5.81 -8.30 4.62
C VAL A 91 7.18 -8.43 3.98
N ILE A 92 7.29 -9.30 2.98
CA ILE A 92 8.54 -9.53 2.24
C ILE A 92 8.43 -8.80 0.92
N THR A 93 9.38 -7.91 0.63
CA THR A 93 9.42 -7.12 -0.60
C THR A 93 10.82 -7.13 -1.20
N THR A 94 10.93 -6.62 -2.41
CA THR A 94 12.20 -6.54 -3.13
C THR A 94 12.61 -5.10 -3.38
N TYR A 95 13.91 -4.86 -3.54
CA TYR A 95 14.45 -3.55 -3.88
C TYR A 95 13.78 -2.96 -5.14
N SER A 96 13.63 -3.78 -6.19
CA SER A 96 12.95 -3.39 -7.43
C SER A 96 11.48 -3.02 -7.23
N THR A 97 10.79 -3.71 -6.32
CA THR A 97 9.39 -3.41 -6.00
C THR A 97 9.27 -2.06 -5.30
N ILE A 98 10.13 -1.79 -4.32
CA ILE A 98 10.17 -0.51 -3.60
C ILE A 98 10.44 0.64 -4.58
N GLU A 99 11.40 0.47 -5.49
CA GLU A 99 11.74 1.49 -6.49
C GLU A 99 10.54 1.81 -7.41
N ALA A 100 9.88 0.79 -7.95
CA ALA A 100 8.72 0.95 -8.81
C ALA A 100 7.55 1.65 -8.10
N ASP A 101 7.29 1.28 -6.85
CA ASP A 101 6.25 1.89 -6.02
C ASP A 101 6.58 3.35 -5.69
N TYR A 102 7.86 3.66 -5.44
CA TYR A 102 8.33 5.02 -5.19
C TYR A 102 8.16 5.92 -6.42
N ARG A 103 8.57 5.45 -7.61
CA ARG A 103 8.42 6.20 -8.87
C ARG A 103 6.95 6.49 -9.20
N THR A 104 6.06 5.52 -8.98
CA THR A 104 4.62 5.66 -9.21
C THR A 104 3.97 6.66 -8.25
N LYS A 105 4.42 6.73 -6.99
CA LYS A 105 3.95 7.75 -6.05
C LYS A 105 4.39 9.15 -6.45
N LYS A 106 5.62 9.31 -7.00
CA LYS A 106 6.13 10.60 -7.48
C LYS A 106 5.36 11.12 -8.70
N SER A 107 5.03 10.26 -9.67
CA SER A 107 4.23 10.67 -10.84
C SER A 107 2.80 11.08 -10.46
N LYS A 108 2.14 10.37 -9.53
CA LYS A 108 0.82 10.73 -9.00
C LYS A 108 0.82 12.06 -8.23
N LYS A 109 1.90 12.39 -7.51
CA LYS A 109 2.03 13.70 -6.84
C LYS A 109 2.16 14.84 -7.85
N ASN A 110 2.94 14.66 -8.91
CA ASN A 110 3.10 15.68 -9.96
C ASN A 110 1.80 15.94 -10.74
N SER A 111 0.96 14.93 -10.95
CA SER A 111 -0.35 15.08 -11.61
C SER A 111 -1.40 15.82 -10.76
N LYS A 112 -1.23 15.90 -9.43
CA LYS A 112 -2.16 16.62 -8.54
C LYS A 112 -1.82 18.09 -8.34
N ASN A 113 -0.66 18.54 -8.85
CA ASN A 113 -0.20 19.93 -8.72
C ASN A 113 -0.52 20.81 -9.94
N SER A 114 -1.40 20.36 -10.84
CA SER A 114 -1.89 21.12 -11.99
C SER A 114 -3.42 21.25 -11.96
N LYS A 115 -3.93 22.23 -11.22
CA LYS A 115 -5.12 23.05 -11.55
C LYS A 115 -5.10 24.28 -10.62
N PRO A 116 -5.22 25.50 -11.16
CA PRO A 116 -6.52 25.93 -11.69
C PRO A 116 -6.42 26.73 -12.99
N GLN A 117 -7.41 26.61 -13.88
CA GLN A 117 -7.86 27.77 -14.65
C GLN A 117 -9.38 27.73 -14.85
N VAL A 118 -9.97 28.88 -14.56
CA VAL A 118 -11.36 29.27 -14.65
C VAL A 118 -11.67 29.57 -16.11
N GLU A 119 -12.75 29.02 -16.65
CA GLU A 119 -13.34 29.57 -17.87
C GLU A 119 -14.83 29.79 -17.65
N ILE A 120 -15.14 31.06 -17.41
CA ILE A 120 -16.47 31.64 -17.41
C ILE A 120 -16.97 31.54 -18.85
N SER A 121 -18.10 30.89 -19.09
CA SER A 121 -18.85 31.06 -20.34
C SER A 121 -20.33 31.18 -20.06
N ALA A 122 -20.86 32.26 -20.60
CA ALA A 122 -22.06 32.94 -20.19
C ALA A 122 -23.34 32.14 -20.48
N LYS A 123 -24.33 32.35 -19.61
CA LYS A 123 -25.73 32.10 -19.90
C LYS A 123 -26.14 32.93 -21.12
N LYS A 124 -26.73 32.30 -22.13
CA LYS A 124 -27.66 32.97 -23.05
C LYS A 124 -28.91 32.09 -23.16
N LEU A 125 -29.97 32.54 -22.50
CA LEU A 125 -31.33 32.17 -22.90
C LEU A 125 -31.54 32.67 -24.34
N ASN A 126 -32.31 31.92 -25.13
CA ASN A 126 -33.40 32.48 -25.93
C ASN A 126 -34.35 31.33 -26.29
N ASP A 127 -35.60 31.55 -25.90
CA ASP A 127 -36.81 30.90 -26.36
C ASP A 127 -37.12 31.40 -27.79
N ASP A 128 -38.19 30.87 -28.40
CA ASP A 128 -38.92 31.41 -29.56
C ASP A 128 -38.64 30.79 -30.95
N GLY A 129 -39.53 29.87 -31.36
CA GLY A 129 -40.37 30.15 -32.55
C GLY A 129 -40.00 29.54 -33.92
N PHE A 130 -40.82 28.56 -34.31
CA PHE A 130 -41.58 28.53 -35.58
C PHE A 130 -40.90 28.14 -36.92
N ALA A 131 -41.29 26.93 -37.39
CA ALA A 131 -41.56 26.40 -38.75
C ALA A 131 -40.73 26.85 -39.99
N ASP A 132 -40.22 25.87 -40.77
CA ASP A 132 -40.81 25.47 -42.07
C ASP A 132 -40.15 24.19 -42.66
N LYS A 133 -40.95 23.49 -43.49
CA LYS A 133 -40.77 22.25 -44.26
C LYS A 133 -39.63 22.25 -45.29
N SER A 134 -39.07 21.08 -45.58
CA SER A 134 -38.99 20.42 -46.91
C SER A 134 -38.12 19.13 -46.82
N ILE A 135 -38.68 17.93 -47.00
CA ILE A 135 -38.72 17.07 -48.21
C ILE A 135 -37.44 16.22 -48.43
N ARG A 136 -37.63 14.88 -48.28
CA ARG A 136 -37.10 13.65 -48.94
C ARG A 136 -35.83 13.75 -49.83
N VAL A 137 -34.94 12.77 -49.94
CA VAL A 137 -35.11 11.34 -50.31
C VAL A 137 -33.82 10.54 -50.01
N ASP A 138 -34.01 9.22 -49.96
CA ASP A 138 -33.12 8.06 -49.82
C ASP A 138 -31.82 8.06 -50.66
N GLU A 139 -30.81 7.30 -50.22
CA GLU A 139 -30.10 6.29 -51.05
C GLU A 139 -29.03 5.54 -50.22
N ASP A 140 -28.73 4.35 -50.70
CA ASP A 140 -28.48 3.14 -49.93
C ASP A 140 -27.00 2.83 -49.67
N MET A 141 -26.82 1.82 -48.84
CA MET A 141 -25.61 1.09 -48.48
C MET A 141 -24.77 0.63 -49.70
N PRO A 142 -23.45 0.51 -49.55
CA PRO A 142 -22.87 -0.84 -49.39
C PRO A 142 -21.87 -0.97 -48.23
#